data_AF-A0A8S4A084-F1
#
_entry.id   AF-A0A8S4A084-F1
#
_cell.length_a   1.000
_cell.length_b   1.000
_cell.length_c   1.000
_cell.angle_alpha   90.00
_cell.angle_beta   90.00
_cell.angle_gamma   90.00
#
_symmetry.space_group_name_H-M   'P 1'
#
loop_
_entity.id
_entity.type
_entity.pdbx_description
1 polymer ?
#
loop_
_entity_poly.entity_id
_entity_poly.type
_entity_poly.pdbx_seq_one_letter_code
_entity_poly.pdbx_strand_id
1 'polypeptide(L)'
;MTATMRSPPTIGPGTWRNRSLREIQLNQTVVKNSDRNCDIGRSLDIVPQIRDVLASLSNEEIKKYMREVRVVVAKLRESLLETNEEIKSLIRAKEALERTLEHTRKDIQLNKDSKFVRVTRPPVEKYLECIRKRTFTSLQERSRVLDLLCHSLSSVLRPEKDTLVVKPNRCQIEGRTSMVDPGRLGIERTDPLGPYTFEVDSLLSDATEARKDSAHLRRDARCSIDRIDKLKQAAQKSVNEGLVQKVAETVTLKQHINLGIGENRHALNRAQRWYDSTERALGYTLGPVCYSDLTIREHLDRPFVRVYQRHPGTQLPEAQEVIKCGNNLFQSLSATSRNIGMLRIAQKKLSDDKRSKSAAADVDSSVVRMRRSKANHRWCLGSAF
;
A
#
# COMPACT_ATOMS: atom_id res chain seq x y z
N MET A 1 93.94 26.02 93.97
CA MET A 1 94.50 24.71 94.36
C MET A 1 94.28 23.74 93.21
N THR A 2 95.33 23.51 92.44
CA THR A 2 95.38 22.68 91.23
C THR A 2 95.38 21.20 91.60
N ALA A 3 94.25 20.52 91.42
CA ALA A 3 94.17 19.07 91.57
C ALA A 3 94.85 18.38 90.39
N THR A 4 96.10 17.99 90.60
CA THR A 4 96.85 17.07 89.73
C THR A 4 96.09 15.75 89.61
N MET A 5 95.46 15.50 88.46
CA MET A 5 94.90 14.20 88.13
C MET A 5 96.04 13.16 88.09
N ARG A 6 96.08 12.28 89.10
CA ARG A 6 96.94 11.11 89.10
C ARG A 6 96.58 10.22 87.90
N SER A 7 97.53 9.98 87.02
CA SER A 7 97.41 8.97 85.97
C SER A 7 97.14 7.59 86.60
N PRO A 8 96.20 6.79 86.07
CA PRO A 8 95.86 5.50 86.64
C PRO A 8 97.08 4.57 86.69
N PRO A 9 97.19 3.72 87.73
CA PRO A 9 98.34 2.83 87.92
C PRO A 9 98.49 1.91 86.70
N THR A 10 99.70 1.90 86.12
CA THR A 10 100.01 1.08 84.95
C THR A 10 100.38 -0.32 85.42
N ILE A 11 99.46 -1.28 85.28
CA ILE A 11 99.67 -2.69 85.59
C ILE A 11 100.26 -3.36 84.34
N GLY A 12 101.51 -3.85 84.44
CA GLY A 12 102.26 -4.52 83.37
C GLY A 12 103.34 -3.66 82.68
N PRO A 13 104.27 -4.26 81.90
CA PRO A 13 105.37 -3.54 81.25
C PRO A 13 104.85 -2.47 80.28
N GLY A 14 105.35 -1.22 80.37
CA GLY A 14 104.87 -0.10 79.52
C GLY A 14 105.00 -0.32 78.01
N THR A 15 105.93 -1.20 77.59
CA THR A 15 106.07 -1.66 76.20
C THR A 15 104.85 -2.44 75.71
N TRP A 16 104.20 -3.22 76.58
CA TRP A 16 102.98 -3.97 76.27
C TRP A 16 101.77 -3.04 76.10
N ARG A 17 101.56 -2.11 77.04
CA ARG A 17 100.48 -1.10 76.94
C ARG A 17 100.59 -0.24 75.68
N ASN A 18 101.79 0.25 75.38
CA ASN A 18 102.01 1.09 74.19
C ASN A 18 101.86 0.29 72.88
N ARG A 19 102.23 -0.99 72.87
CA ARG A 19 101.97 -1.89 71.74
C ARG A 19 100.47 -2.12 71.56
N SER A 20 99.74 -2.44 72.62
CA SER A 20 98.29 -2.63 72.57
C SER A 20 97.54 -1.36 72.17
N LEU A 21 97.94 -0.18 72.64
CA LEU A 21 97.33 1.09 72.22
C LEU A 21 97.59 1.39 70.74
N ARG A 22 98.79 1.10 70.22
CA ARG A 22 99.07 1.21 68.77
C ARG A 22 98.28 0.21 67.96
N GLU A 23 98.16 -1.04 68.42
CA GLU A 23 97.35 -2.07 67.76
C GLU A 23 95.85 -1.70 67.77
N ILE A 24 95.35 -1.10 68.86
CA ILE A 24 93.97 -0.58 68.93
C ILE A 24 93.78 0.59 67.96
N GLN A 25 94.71 1.54 67.89
CA GLN A 25 94.63 2.66 66.93
C GLN A 25 94.73 2.18 65.48
N LEU A 26 95.58 1.19 65.20
CA LEU A 26 95.66 0.55 63.90
C LEU A 26 94.33 -0.13 63.55
N ASN A 27 93.76 -0.93 64.47
CA ASN A 27 92.45 -1.57 64.28
C ASN A 27 91.34 -0.54 64.07
N GLN A 28 91.31 0.55 64.83
CA GLN A 28 90.33 1.63 64.64
C GLN A 28 90.47 2.29 63.27
N THR A 29 91.69 2.43 62.77
CA THR A 29 91.97 2.98 61.43
C THR A 29 91.55 2.00 60.34
N VAL A 30 91.81 0.70 60.53
CA VAL A 30 91.38 -0.37 59.61
C VAL A 30 89.87 -0.49 59.55
N VAL A 31 89.17 -0.42 60.69
CA VAL A 31 87.69 -0.43 60.75
C VAL A 31 87.13 0.80 60.03
N LYS A 32 87.63 2.00 60.31
CA LYS A 32 87.21 3.23 59.60
C LYS A 32 87.44 3.15 58.10
N ASN A 33 88.56 2.57 57.66
CA ASN A 33 88.84 2.37 56.23
C ASN A 33 87.94 1.30 55.61
N SER A 34 87.63 0.23 56.35
CA SER A 34 86.68 -0.81 55.92
C SER A 34 85.28 -0.25 55.76
N ASP A 35 84.77 0.49 56.76
CA ASP A 35 83.45 1.12 56.71
C ASP A 35 83.38 2.12 55.55
N ARG A 36 84.41 2.95 55.38
CA ARG A 36 84.50 3.89 54.25
C ARG A 36 84.51 3.18 52.89
N ASN A 37 85.21 2.05 52.77
CA ASN A 37 85.22 1.24 51.55
C ASN A 37 83.87 0.53 51.32
N CYS A 38 83.18 0.09 52.37
CA CYS A 38 81.83 -0.45 52.29
C CYS A 38 80.83 0.63 51.83
N ASP A 39 80.94 1.86 52.34
CA ASP A 39 80.09 2.98 51.94
C ASP A 39 80.37 3.41 50.49
N ILE A 40 81.63 3.43 50.07
CA ILE A 40 82.01 3.64 48.67
C ILE A 40 81.41 2.52 47.79
N GLY A 41 81.53 1.26 48.21
CA GLY A 41 80.95 0.11 47.51
C GLY A 41 79.44 0.19 47.38
N ARG A 42 78.72 0.67 48.40
CA ARG A 42 77.27 0.91 48.34
C ARG A 42 76.91 2.10 47.44
N SER A 43 77.72 3.17 47.46
CA SER A 43 77.50 4.34 46.60
C SER A 43 77.78 4.06 45.11
N LEU A 44 78.62 3.06 44.83
CA LEU A 44 78.92 2.55 43.49
C LEU A 44 78.01 1.38 43.08
N ASP A 45 77.12 0.91 43.96
CA ASP A 45 76.14 -0.12 43.62
C ASP A 45 74.97 0.54 42.86
N ILE A 46 75.07 0.50 41.54
CA ILE A 46 74.11 1.11 40.60
C ILE A 46 72.82 0.26 40.51
N VAL A 47 72.82 -0.97 41.05
CA VAL A 47 71.73 -1.94 40.86
C VAL A 47 70.39 -1.49 41.48
N PRO A 48 70.33 -0.94 42.71
CA PRO A 48 69.09 -0.40 43.26
C PRO A 48 68.54 0.77 42.42
N GLN A 49 69.41 1.67 41.97
CA GLN A 49 69.01 2.84 41.17
C GLN A 49 68.49 2.44 39.78
N ILE A 50 69.16 1.50 39.10
CA ILE A 50 68.69 0.95 37.81
C ILE A 50 67.36 0.22 37.99
N ARG A 51 67.20 -0.54 39.08
CA ARG A 51 65.94 -1.24 39.39
C ARG A 51 64.78 -0.27 39.56
N ASP A 52 64.98 0.81 40.32
CA ASP A 52 63.94 1.81 40.56
C ASP A 52 63.60 2.60 39.28
N VAL A 53 64.60 2.93 38.46
CA VAL A 53 64.39 3.57 37.15
C VAL A 53 63.62 2.64 36.20
N LEU A 54 64.02 1.37 36.09
CA LEU A 54 63.31 0.39 35.27
C LEU A 54 61.88 0.14 35.76
N ALA A 55 61.68 0.07 37.07
CA ALA A 55 60.34 -0.04 37.66
C ALA A 55 59.48 1.20 37.34
N SER A 56 60.05 2.41 37.39
CA SER A 56 59.34 3.64 37.03
C SER A 56 58.94 3.64 35.55
N LEU A 57 59.88 3.36 34.65
CA LEU A 57 59.63 3.31 33.20
C LEU A 57 58.60 2.23 32.84
N SER A 58 58.70 1.05 33.44
CA SER A 58 57.72 -0.02 33.24
C SER A 58 56.33 0.37 33.75
N ASN A 59 56.25 0.99 34.93
CA ASN A 59 54.98 1.46 35.49
C ASN A 59 54.35 2.58 34.65
N GLU A 60 55.14 3.48 34.06
CA GLU A 60 54.66 4.50 33.14
C GLU A 60 54.08 3.90 31.86
N GLU A 61 54.76 2.93 31.26
CA GLU A 61 54.27 2.25 30.05
C GLU A 61 53.00 1.44 30.33
N ILE A 62 52.93 0.74 31.48
CA ILE A 62 51.73 0.04 31.93
C ILE A 62 50.57 1.02 32.11
N LYS A 63 50.79 2.18 32.73
CA LYS A 63 49.74 3.21 32.92
C LYS A 63 49.24 3.74 31.58
N LYS A 64 50.14 3.97 30.63
CA LYS A 64 49.81 4.42 29.28
C LYS A 64 48.98 3.37 28.53
N TYR A 65 49.46 2.13 28.47
CA TYR A 65 48.74 1.01 27.89
C TYR A 65 47.34 0.84 28.48
N MET A 66 47.21 0.86 29.82
CA MET A 66 45.93 0.73 30.51
C MET A 66 44.97 1.88 30.21
N ARG A 67 45.48 3.10 30.00
CA ARG A 67 44.66 4.25 29.60
C ARG A 67 44.11 4.06 28.18
N GLU A 68 44.95 3.63 27.26
CA GLU A 68 44.58 3.37 25.86
C GLU A 68 43.58 2.21 25.76
N VAL A 69 43.80 1.09 26.48
CA VAL A 69 42.83 -0.02 26.56
C VAL A 69 41.48 0.44 27.09
N ARG A 70 41.43 1.30 28.11
CA ARG A 70 40.16 1.84 28.62
C ARG A 70 39.40 2.64 27.57
N VAL A 71 40.10 3.40 26.73
CA VAL A 71 39.47 4.14 25.61
C VAL A 71 38.89 3.16 24.59
N VAL A 72 39.64 2.12 24.24
CA VAL A 72 39.17 1.08 23.30
C VAL A 72 37.94 0.35 23.86
N VAL A 73 37.96 -0.05 25.13
CA VAL A 73 36.80 -0.67 25.80
C VAL A 73 35.59 0.27 25.82
N ALA A 74 35.79 1.56 26.04
CA ALA A 74 34.71 2.54 25.99
C ALA A 74 34.09 2.63 24.58
N LYS A 75 34.91 2.71 23.52
CA LYS A 75 34.44 2.70 22.12
C LYS A 75 33.69 1.43 21.75
N LEU A 76 34.19 0.26 22.17
CA LEU A 76 33.52 -1.02 21.93
C LEU A 76 32.17 -1.10 22.64
N ARG A 77 32.08 -0.61 23.88
CA ARG A 77 30.81 -0.54 24.63
C ARG A 77 29.81 0.40 23.97
N GLU A 78 30.25 1.57 23.52
CA GLU A 78 29.40 2.51 22.79
C GLU A 78 28.89 1.90 21.48
N SER A 79 29.79 1.31 20.69
CA SER A 79 29.41 0.62 19.45
C SER A 79 28.41 -0.51 19.69
N LEU A 80 28.58 -1.29 20.76
CA LEU A 80 27.64 -2.35 21.17
C LEU A 80 26.26 -1.79 21.56
N LEU A 81 26.21 -0.65 22.25
CA LEU A 81 24.93 -0.01 22.61
C LEU A 81 24.21 0.50 21.36
N GLU A 82 24.94 1.15 20.45
CA GLU A 82 24.39 1.63 19.18
C GLU A 82 23.87 0.48 18.31
N THR A 83 24.61 -0.62 18.19
CA THR A 83 24.14 -1.79 17.44
C THR A 83 22.89 -2.42 18.08
N ASN A 84 22.82 -2.49 19.41
CA ASN A 84 21.64 -2.98 20.10
C ASN A 84 20.39 -2.11 19.86
N GLU A 85 20.52 -0.78 19.87
CA GLU A 85 19.40 0.11 19.53
C GLU A 85 18.97 -0.01 18.07
N GLU A 86 19.93 -0.23 17.18
CA GLU A 86 19.66 -0.46 15.76
C GLU A 86 18.93 -1.80 15.54
N ILE A 87 19.34 -2.87 16.24
CA ILE A 87 18.65 -4.18 16.24
C ILE A 87 17.20 -4.03 16.70
N LYS A 88 16.95 -3.34 17.83
CA LYS A 88 15.59 -3.07 18.33
C LYS A 88 14.75 -2.32 17.29
N SER A 89 15.35 -1.32 16.64
CA SER A 89 14.69 -0.52 15.60
C SER A 89 14.35 -1.35 14.35
N LEU A 90 15.24 -2.25 13.95
CA LEU A 90 15.02 -3.16 12.82
C LEU A 90 13.91 -4.17 13.12
N ILE A 91 13.87 -4.72 14.34
CA ILE A 91 12.80 -5.63 14.80
C ILE A 91 11.43 -4.92 14.72
N ARG A 92 11.31 -3.69 15.23
CA ARG A 92 10.07 -2.91 15.12
C ARG A 92 9.65 -2.66 13.67
N ALA A 93 10.61 -2.40 12.78
CA ALA A 93 10.34 -2.22 11.36
C ALA A 93 9.83 -3.51 10.70
N LYS A 94 10.43 -4.66 11.04
CA LYS A 94 9.96 -5.99 10.62
C LYS A 94 8.53 -6.25 11.08
N GLU A 95 8.22 -6.04 12.35
CA GLU A 95 6.88 -6.21 12.90
C GLU A 95 5.85 -5.29 12.22
N ALA A 96 6.24 -4.06 11.86
CA ALA A 96 5.38 -3.14 11.12
C ALA A 96 5.10 -3.63 9.69
N LEU A 97 6.10 -4.19 9.00
CA LEU A 97 5.93 -4.82 7.70
C LEU A 97 5.00 -6.04 7.78
N GLU A 98 5.19 -6.92 8.76
CA GLU A 98 4.35 -8.10 8.96
C GLU A 98 2.89 -7.73 9.22
N ARG A 99 2.64 -6.72 10.08
CA ARG A 99 1.29 -6.18 10.32
C ARG A 99 0.67 -5.61 9.03
N THR A 100 1.43 -4.85 8.26
CA THR A 100 0.96 -4.26 6.99
C THR A 100 0.63 -5.34 5.96
N LEU A 101 1.46 -6.39 5.90
CA LEU A 101 1.25 -7.54 5.02
C LEU A 101 -0.02 -8.30 5.40
N GLU A 102 -0.27 -8.51 6.69
CA GLU A 102 -1.49 -9.17 7.17
C GLU A 102 -2.75 -8.33 6.87
N HIS A 103 -2.71 -7.01 7.08
CA HIS A 103 -3.79 -6.12 6.65
C HIS A 103 -4.04 -6.19 5.14
N THR A 104 -2.98 -6.22 4.34
CA THR A 104 -3.08 -6.34 2.88
C THR A 104 -3.70 -7.67 2.47
N ARG A 105 -3.34 -8.79 3.12
CA ARG A 105 -3.95 -10.10 2.89
C ARG A 105 -5.45 -10.09 3.21
N LYS A 106 -5.86 -9.48 4.32
CA LYS A 106 -7.28 -9.32 4.70
C LYS A 106 -8.05 -8.51 3.66
N ASP A 107 -7.48 -7.42 3.15
CA ASP A 107 -8.13 -6.60 2.10
C ASP A 107 -8.25 -7.36 0.76
N ILE A 108 -7.22 -8.13 0.39
CA ILE A 108 -7.28 -9.01 -0.79
C ILE A 108 -8.38 -10.07 -0.61
N GLN A 109 -8.47 -10.68 0.58
CA GLN A 109 -9.51 -11.65 0.86
C GLN A 109 -10.90 -11.02 0.80
N LEU A 110 -11.08 -9.81 1.35
CA LEU A 110 -12.34 -9.07 1.24
C LEU A 110 -12.72 -8.81 -0.22
N ASN A 111 -11.76 -8.50 -1.08
CA ASN A 111 -11.99 -8.33 -2.51
C ASN A 111 -12.36 -9.65 -3.20
N LYS A 112 -11.73 -10.77 -2.83
CA LYS A 112 -12.09 -12.12 -3.32
C LYS A 112 -13.51 -12.49 -2.90
N ASP A 113 -13.87 -12.31 -1.63
CA ASP A 113 -15.22 -12.55 -1.11
C ASP A 113 -16.25 -11.69 -1.84
N SER A 114 -15.94 -10.40 -2.06
CA SER A 114 -16.80 -9.48 -2.79
C SER A 114 -17.03 -9.95 -4.22
N LYS A 115 -15.98 -10.44 -4.89
CA LYS A 115 -16.09 -11.01 -6.24
C LYS A 115 -16.94 -12.28 -6.22
N PHE A 116 -16.72 -13.17 -5.27
CA PHE A 116 -17.45 -14.44 -5.14
C PHE A 116 -18.96 -14.21 -4.98
N VAL A 117 -19.36 -13.33 -4.06
CA VAL A 117 -20.78 -13.00 -3.87
C VAL A 117 -21.37 -12.41 -5.16
N ARG A 118 -20.64 -11.57 -5.90
CA ARG A 118 -21.13 -11.02 -7.18
C ARG A 118 -21.28 -12.06 -8.30
N VAL A 119 -20.66 -13.23 -8.20
CA VAL A 119 -20.90 -14.35 -9.14
C VAL A 119 -22.34 -14.84 -9.03
N THR A 120 -23.02 -14.63 -7.91
CA THR A 120 -24.44 -15.02 -7.74
C THR A 120 -25.43 -14.11 -8.48
N ARG A 121 -24.97 -13.01 -9.12
CA ARG A 121 -25.81 -12.16 -9.97
C ARG A 121 -26.49 -12.96 -11.09
N PRO A 122 -27.71 -12.60 -11.51
CA PRO A 122 -28.42 -13.31 -12.59
C PRO A 122 -27.60 -13.41 -13.89
N PRO A 123 -27.67 -14.54 -14.62
CA PRO A 123 -26.80 -14.82 -15.77
C PRO A 123 -26.99 -13.86 -16.95
N VAL A 124 -28.22 -13.36 -17.16
CA VAL A 124 -28.53 -12.39 -18.22
C VAL A 124 -27.70 -11.11 -18.07
N GLU A 125 -27.43 -10.69 -16.83
CA GLU A 125 -26.57 -9.53 -16.58
C GLU A 125 -25.09 -9.82 -16.82
N LYS A 126 -24.63 -11.06 -16.61
CA LYS A 126 -23.23 -11.43 -16.80
C LYS A 126 -22.81 -11.31 -18.27
N TYR A 127 -23.68 -11.77 -19.17
CA TYR A 127 -23.43 -11.68 -20.61
C TYR A 127 -23.36 -10.23 -21.08
N LEU A 128 -24.30 -9.39 -20.65
CA LEU A 128 -24.33 -7.96 -20.98
C LEU A 128 -23.12 -7.21 -20.40
N GLU A 129 -22.69 -7.53 -19.18
CA GLU A 129 -21.49 -6.93 -18.58
C GLU A 129 -20.20 -7.35 -19.33
N CYS A 130 -20.13 -8.60 -19.81
CA CYS A 130 -19.02 -9.06 -20.63
C CYS A 130 -18.93 -8.28 -21.95
N ILE A 131 -20.06 -8.11 -22.64
CA ILE A 131 -20.14 -7.29 -23.86
C ILE A 131 -19.75 -5.84 -23.55
N ARG A 132 -20.31 -5.25 -22.49
CA ARG A 132 -20.00 -3.87 -22.08
C ARG A 132 -18.50 -3.64 -21.84
N LYS A 133 -17.83 -4.60 -21.18
CA LYS A 133 -16.37 -4.53 -20.97
C LYS A 133 -15.62 -4.61 -22.29
N ARG A 134 -15.99 -5.54 -23.17
CA ARG A 134 -15.34 -5.73 -24.47
C ARG A 134 -15.53 -4.53 -25.39
N THR A 135 -16.72 -3.91 -25.38
CA THR A 135 -16.98 -2.69 -26.14
C THR A 135 -16.22 -1.50 -25.57
N PHE A 136 -16.13 -1.37 -24.24
CA PHE A 136 -15.34 -0.32 -23.60
C PHE A 136 -13.85 -0.45 -23.89
N THR A 137 -13.27 -1.65 -23.84
CA THR A 137 -11.85 -1.85 -24.21
C THR A 137 -11.61 -1.50 -25.68
N SER A 138 -12.49 -1.93 -26.59
CA SER A 138 -12.38 -1.60 -28.00
C SER A 138 -12.55 -0.09 -28.27
N LEU A 139 -13.41 0.59 -27.51
CA LEU A 139 -13.55 2.05 -27.55
C LEU A 139 -12.26 2.74 -27.10
N GLN A 140 -11.65 2.29 -26.00
CA GLN A 140 -10.42 2.88 -25.47
C GLN A 140 -9.24 2.67 -26.43
N GLU A 141 -9.12 1.49 -27.03
CA GLU A 141 -8.15 1.21 -28.10
C GLU A 141 -8.35 2.17 -29.28
N ARG A 142 -9.59 2.33 -29.76
CA ARG A 142 -9.90 3.27 -30.85
C ARG A 142 -9.62 4.72 -30.50
N SER A 143 -9.88 5.13 -29.25
CA SER A 143 -9.56 6.48 -28.77
C SER A 143 -8.05 6.74 -28.82
N ARG A 144 -7.22 5.77 -28.39
CA ARG A 144 -5.76 5.90 -28.48
C ARG A 144 -5.26 5.99 -29.92
N VAL A 145 -5.88 5.24 -30.83
CA VAL A 145 -5.57 5.33 -32.27
C VAL A 145 -5.90 6.72 -32.80
N LEU A 146 -7.04 7.30 -32.41
CA LEU A 146 -7.39 8.68 -32.77
C LEU A 146 -6.38 9.69 -32.21
N ASP A 147 -5.99 9.57 -30.94
CA ASP A 147 -5.02 10.46 -30.31
C ASP A 147 -3.65 10.41 -31.03
N LEU A 148 -3.22 9.21 -31.47
CA LEU A 148 -2.01 8.99 -32.26
C LEU A 148 -2.12 9.61 -33.66
N LEU A 149 -3.27 9.45 -34.34
CA LEU A 149 -3.52 10.06 -35.64
C LEU A 149 -3.56 11.59 -35.55
N CYS A 150 -4.16 12.15 -34.50
CA CYS A 150 -4.14 13.59 -34.27
C CYS A 150 -2.73 14.11 -34.00
N HIS A 151 -1.88 13.35 -33.29
CA HIS A 151 -0.46 13.70 -33.12
C HIS A 151 0.33 13.64 -34.43
N SER A 152 0.14 12.60 -35.24
CA SER A 152 0.83 12.48 -36.53
C SER A 152 0.37 13.57 -37.50
N LEU A 153 -0.92 13.86 -37.59
CA LEU A 153 -1.44 14.98 -38.38
C LEU A 153 -0.93 16.33 -37.87
N SER A 154 -0.85 16.53 -36.56
CA SER A 154 -0.28 17.76 -35.98
C SER A 154 1.22 17.89 -36.24
N SER A 155 1.96 16.79 -36.35
CA SER A 155 3.38 16.80 -36.73
C SER A 155 3.60 17.07 -38.21
N VAL A 156 2.67 16.66 -39.08
CA VAL A 156 2.74 16.87 -40.53
C VAL A 156 2.25 18.28 -40.94
N LEU A 157 1.33 18.86 -40.17
CA LEU A 157 0.73 20.18 -40.45
C LEU A 157 1.46 21.37 -39.80
N ARG A 158 2.54 21.15 -39.04
CA ARG A 158 3.40 22.25 -38.59
C ARG A 158 4.41 22.59 -39.70
N PRO A 159 4.36 23.78 -40.32
CA PRO A 159 5.48 24.26 -41.11
C PRO A 159 6.67 24.50 -40.17
N GLU A 160 7.85 24.05 -40.58
CA GLU A 160 9.13 24.29 -39.89
C GLU A 160 9.27 25.76 -39.47
N LYS A 161 9.14 26.02 -38.18
CA LYS A 161 9.83 27.13 -37.52
C LYS A 161 10.32 26.68 -36.15
N ASP A 162 11.58 27.04 -35.93
CA ASP A 162 12.30 27.10 -34.67
C ASP A 162 13.14 25.88 -34.26
N THR A 163 14.29 25.81 -34.93
CA THR A 163 15.62 25.90 -34.33
C THR A 163 15.68 26.03 -32.80
N LEU A 164 16.40 25.06 -32.20
CA LEU A 164 17.39 25.19 -31.12
C LEU A 164 16.94 25.86 -29.80
N VAL A 165 17.01 25.09 -28.70
CA VAL A 165 17.92 25.31 -27.55
C VAL A 165 17.58 24.26 -26.48
N VAL A 166 18.44 23.24 -26.33
CA VAL A 166 18.57 22.49 -25.09
C VAL A 166 19.90 22.89 -24.48
N LYS A 167 19.86 23.80 -23.51
CA LYS A 167 20.97 24.07 -22.60
C LYS A 167 21.05 22.93 -21.58
N PRO A 168 22.24 22.39 -21.26
CA PRO A 168 22.41 21.49 -20.13
C PRO A 168 22.43 22.29 -18.83
N ASN A 169 21.64 21.86 -17.84
CA ASN A 169 21.67 22.40 -16.49
C ASN A 169 22.98 22.05 -15.80
N ARG A 170 23.82 23.07 -15.60
CA ARG A 170 24.96 23.08 -14.69
C ARG A 170 24.44 23.47 -13.31
N CYS A 171 24.31 22.51 -12.39
CA CYS A 171 24.16 22.80 -10.97
C CYS A 171 25.54 22.68 -10.31
N GLN A 172 26.19 23.83 -10.11
CA GLN A 172 27.19 24.01 -9.07
C GLN A 172 26.45 24.14 -7.74
N ILE A 173 26.78 23.27 -6.78
CA ILE A 173 26.58 23.55 -5.36
C ILE A 173 27.94 23.34 -4.71
N GLU A 174 28.62 24.46 -4.48
CA GLU A 174 29.71 24.58 -3.53
C GLU A 174 29.14 24.36 -2.12
N GLY A 175 29.37 23.17 -1.58
CA GLY A 175 29.26 22.92 -0.14
C GLY A 175 30.66 22.90 0.44
N ARG A 176 31.10 24.03 0.98
CA ARG A 176 32.29 24.13 1.85
C ARG A 176 32.09 23.20 3.04
N THR A 177 32.70 22.02 3.00
CA THR A 177 32.97 21.24 4.21
C THR A 177 34.13 21.89 4.94
N SER A 178 33.77 22.46 6.08
CA SER A 178 34.62 22.95 7.14
C SER A 178 35.86 22.07 7.35
N MET A 179 37.03 22.69 7.27
CA MET A 179 38.27 22.15 7.83
C MET A 179 38.10 22.05 9.34
N VAL A 180 37.87 20.83 9.82
CA VAL A 180 38.32 20.40 11.14
C VAL A 180 39.04 19.09 10.88
N ASP A 181 40.37 19.15 10.99
CA ASP A 181 41.27 18.00 10.88
C ASP A 181 40.74 16.83 11.71
N PRO A 182 40.43 15.67 11.10
CA PRO A 182 40.23 14.42 11.84
C PRO A 182 41.56 13.86 12.39
N GLY A 183 42.67 14.56 12.19
CA GLY A 183 44.04 14.10 12.46
C GLY A 183 44.56 14.28 13.89
N ARG A 184 43.69 14.48 14.90
CA ARG A 184 44.14 14.60 16.31
C ARG A 184 43.61 13.53 17.27
N LEU A 185 43.18 12.40 16.74
CA LEU A 185 43.28 11.11 17.41
C LEU A 185 43.99 10.21 16.42
N GLY A 186 45.15 9.68 16.81
CA GLY A 186 46.01 8.92 15.93
C GLY A 186 45.23 7.87 15.15
N ILE A 187 45.47 7.82 13.84
CA ILE A 187 45.45 6.57 13.09
C ILE A 187 46.54 5.72 13.75
N GLU A 188 46.20 5.10 14.88
CA GLU A 188 47.07 4.15 15.56
C GLU A 188 47.17 2.98 14.61
N ARG A 189 48.35 2.85 13.99
CA ARG A 189 48.73 1.67 13.23
C ARG A 189 48.38 0.47 14.11
N THR A 190 47.42 -0.33 13.67
CA THR A 190 46.99 -1.55 14.37
C THR A 190 48.22 -2.33 14.77
N ASP A 191 48.45 -2.45 16.07
CA ASP A 191 49.63 -3.12 16.60
C ASP A 191 49.18 -4.48 17.15
N PRO A 192 49.73 -5.61 16.68
CA PRO A 192 49.36 -6.93 17.17
C PRO A 192 49.57 -7.11 18.68
N LEU A 193 50.42 -6.30 19.33
CA LEU A 193 50.64 -6.32 20.79
C LEU A 193 50.11 -5.06 21.49
N GLY A 194 49.58 -4.09 20.74
CA GLY A 194 49.11 -2.81 21.28
C GLY A 194 47.67 -2.85 21.78
N PRO A 195 47.21 -1.80 22.47
CA PRO A 195 45.83 -1.66 22.96
C PRO A 195 44.76 -1.72 21.88
N TYR A 196 45.09 -1.29 20.66
CA TYR A 196 44.21 -1.27 19.51
C TYR A 196 44.67 -2.30 18.47
N THR A 197 44.03 -3.47 18.50
CA THR A 197 44.35 -4.59 17.62
C THR A 197 43.57 -4.51 16.31
N PHE A 198 44.04 -5.22 15.29
CA PHE A 198 43.36 -5.35 14.00
C PHE A 198 41.93 -5.92 14.15
N GLU A 199 41.71 -6.84 15.08
CA GLU A 199 40.39 -7.43 15.34
C GLU A 199 39.38 -6.38 15.82
N VAL A 200 39.81 -5.44 16.67
CA VAL A 200 38.95 -4.35 17.16
C VAL A 200 38.61 -3.37 16.05
N ASP A 201 39.59 -3.04 15.20
CA ASP A 201 39.38 -2.16 14.06
C ASP A 201 38.38 -2.76 13.06
N SER A 202 38.56 -4.04 12.73
CA SER A 202 37.63 -4.79 11.88
C SER A 202 36.23 -4.84 12.50
N LEU A 203 36.10 -5.17 13.79
CA LEU A 203 34.80 -5.24 14.48
C LEU A 203 34.08 -3.89 14.48
N LEU A 204 34.79 -2.79 14.70
CA LEU A 204 34.21 -1.45 14.67
C LEU A 204 33.77 -1.07 13.26
N SER A 205 34.58 -1.38 12.24
CA SER A 205 34.22 -1.19 10.84
C SER A 205 32.95 -1.97 10.48
N ASP A 206 32.92 -3.28 10.76
CA ASP A 206 31.80 -4.17 10.47
C ASP A 206 30.52 -3.70 11.19
N ALA A 207 30.64 -3.27 12.45
CA ALA A 207 29.52 -2.71 13.20
C ALA A 207 28.98 -1.43 12.55
N THR A 208 29.85 -0.55 12.06
CA THR A 208 29.40 0.69 11.39
C THR A 208 28.73 0.41 10.05
N GLU A 209 29.22 -0.58 9.28
CA GLU A 209 28.62 -1.00 8.03
C GLU A 209 27.25 -1.64 8.27
N ALA A 210 27.15 -2.59 9.21
CA ALA A 210 25.89 -3.21 9.59
C ALA A 210 24.83 -2.20 10.07
N ARG A 211 25.25 -1.14 10.80
CA ARG A 211 24.35 -0.05 11.20
C ARG A 211 23.87 0.78 10.00
N LYS A 212 24.73 1.07 9.03
CA LYS A 212 24.35 1.79 7.81
C LYS A 212 23.35 0.99 6.99
N ASP A 213 23.59 -0.31 6.82
CA ASP A 213 22.72 -1.22 6.09
C ASP A 213 21.36 -1.35 6.78
N SER A 214 21.36 -1.53 8.11
CA SER A 214 20.12 -1.56 8.88
C SER A 214 19.32 -0.26 8.74
N ALA A 215 19.99 0.90 8.81
CA ALA A 215 19.33 2.18 8.62
C ALA A 215 18.74 2.32 7.20
N HIS A 216 19.42 1.79 6.17
CA HIS A 216 18.90 1.75 4.81
C HIS A 216 17.65 0.85 4.71
N LEU A 217 17.73 -0.39 5.23
CA LEU A 217 16.60 -1.32 5.26
C LEU A 217 15.37 -0.76 5.98
N ARG A 218 15.56 -0.02 7.09
CA ARG A 218 14.45 0.62 7.80
C ARG A 218 13.79 1.73 6.98
N ARG A 219 14.57 2.53 6.24
CA ARG A 219 14.02 3.55 5.33
C ARG A 219 13.23 2.89 4.21
N ASP A 220 13.77 1.83 3.61
CA ASP A 220 13.12 1.09 2.53
C ASP A 220 11.84 0.39 2.98
N ALA A 221 11.86 -0.20 4.18
CA ALA A 221 10.68 -0.77 4.82
C ALA A 221 9.58 0.29 5.00
N ARG A 222 9.95 1.47 5.52
CA ARG A 222 9.00 2.58 5.72
C ARG A 222 8.43 3.10 4.39
N CYS A 223 9.27 3.32 3.39
CA CYS A 223 8.85 3.72 2.04
C CYS A 223 7.91 2.69 1.42
N SER A 224 8.19 1.40 1.62
CA SER A 224 7.35 0.29 1.14
C SER A 224 5.98 0.27 1.82
N ILE A 225 5.94 0.43 3.15
CA ILE A 225 4.68 0.53 3.92
C ILE A 225 3.86 1.72 3.41
N ASP A 226 4.45 2.91 3.32
CA ASP A 226 3.75 4.13 2.89
C ASP A 226 3.20 3.99 1.46
N ARG A 227 3.97 3.38 0.56
CA ARG A 227 3.53 3.10 -0.82
C ARG A 227 2.36 2.12 -0.84
N ILE A 228 2.44 1.03 -0.08
CA ILE A 228 1.38 0.02 -0.01
C ILE A 228 0.12 0.62 0.59
N ASP A 229 0.21 1.41 1.66
CA ASP A 229 -0.95 2.04 2.29
C ASP A 229 -1.65 3.02 1.36
N LYS A 230 -0.90 3.83 0.60
CA LYS A 230 -1.49 4.70 -0.44
C LYS A 230 -2.23 3.91 -1.51
N LEU A 231 -1.60 2.85 -2.04
CA LEU A 231 -2.22 1.98 -3.05
C LEU A 231 -3.47 1.27 -2.52
N LYS A 232 -3.39 0.77 -1.29
CA LYS A 232 -4.48 0.09 -0.58
C LYS A 232 -5.68 1.02 -0.40
N GLN A 233 -5.45 2.23 0.13
CA GLN A 233 -6.50 3.23 0.33
C GLN A 233 -7.13 3.65 -1.00
N ALA A 234 -6.32 3.91 -2.03
CA ALA A 234 -6.81 4.27 -3.36
C ALA A 234 -7.67 3.15 -3.97
N ALA A 235 -7.22 1.90 -3.90
CA ALA A 235 -7.97 0.75 -4.39
C ALA A 235 -9.27 0.54 -3.62
N GLN A 236 -9.24 0.65 -2.28
CA GLN A 236 -10.43 0.51 -1.45
C GLN A 236 -11.46 1.60 -1.74
N LYS A 237 -11.02 2.85 -1.89
CA LYS A 237 -11.87 3.98 -2.28
C LYS A 237 -12.51 3.73 -3.64
N SER A 238 -11.71 3.41 -4.65
CA SER A 238 -12.18 3.15 -6.02
C SER A 238 -13.20 2.01 -6.09
N VAL A 239 -12.95 0.88 -5.41
CA VAL A 239 -13.88 -0.26 -5.40
C VAL A 239 -15.17 0.09 -4.67
N ASN A 240 -15.09 0.77 -3.52
CA ASN A 240 -16.28 1.12 -2.75
C ASN A 240 -17.16 2.15 -3.47
N GLU A 241 -16.57 3.19 -4.04
CA GLU A 241 -17.27 4.17 -4.87
C GLU A 241 -17.91 3.50 -6.09
N GLY A 242 -17.16 2.64 -6.80
CA GLY A 242 -17.68 1.91 -7.95
C GLY A 242 -18.83 0.96 -7.60
N LEU A 243 -18.80 0.31 -6.42
CA LEU A 243 -19.91 -0.52 -5.96
C LEU A 243 -21.15 0.31 -5.61
N VAL A 244 -20.98 1.42 -4.89
CA VAL A 244 -22.10 2.33 -4.54
C VAL A 244 -22.73 2.90 -5.81
N GLN A 245 -21.91 3.34 -6.77
CA GLN A 245 -22.38 3.80 -8.06
C GLN A 245 -23.17 2.71 -8.80
N LYS A 246 -22.67 1.46 -8.83
CA LYS A 246 -23.37 0.36 -9.50
C LYS A 246 -24.69 -0.01 -8.83
N VAL A 247 -24.77 0.07 -7.51
CA VAL A 247 -26.04 -0.09 -6.79
C VAL A 247 -27.01 1.01 -7.20
N ALA A 248 -26.58 2.27 -7.20
CA ALA A 248 -27.42 3.40 -7.62
C ALA A 248 -27.93 3.25 -9.06
N GLU A 249 -27.05 2.95 -10.02
CA GLU A 249 -27.40 2.68 -11.42
C GLU A 249 -28.40 1.52 -11.57
N THR A 250 -28.24 0.44 -10.80
CA THR A 250 -29.16 -0.70 -10.86
C THR A 250 -30.52 -0.35 -10.29
N VAL A 251 -30.57 0.48 -9.23
CA VAL A 251 -31.82 0.96 -8.62
C VAL A 251 -32.55 1.93 -9.55
N THR A 252 -31.85 2.86 -10.21
CA THR A 252 -32.47 3.78 -11.18
C THR A 252 -33.02 3.03 -12.39
N LEU A 253 -32.27 2.06 -12.94
CA LEU A 253 -32.77 1.20 -14.02
C LEU A 253 -34.02 0.40 -13.60
N LYS A 254 -34.05 -0.12 -12.38
CA LYS A 254 -35.25 -0.79 -11.84
C LYS A 254 -36.45 0.16 -11.78
N GLN A 255 -36.26 1.42 -11.41
CA GLN A 255 -37.32 2.43 -11.41
C GLN A 255 -37.83 2.72 -12.82
N HIS A 256 -36.95 2.89 -13.81
CA HIS A 256 -37.34 3.07 -15.21
C HIS A 256 -38.12 1.88 -15.76
N ILE A 257 -37.70 0.65 -15.46
CA ILE A 257 -38.45 -0.56 -15.87
C ILE A 257 -39.83 -0.58 -15.23
N ASN A 258 -39.96 -0.19 -13.95
CA ASN A 258 -41.27 -0.10 -13.30
C ASN A 258 -42.22 0.88 -14.01
N LEU A 259 -41.70 2.05 -14.39
CA LEU A 259 -42.47 3.03 -15.16
C LEU A 259 -42.88 2.46 -16.53
N GLY A 260 -41.94 1.84 -17.25
CA GLY A 260 -42.21 1.20 -18.54
C GLY A 260 -43.24 0.07 -18.46
N ILE A 261 -43.28 -0.70 -17.37
CA ILE A 261 -44.34 -1.70 -17.13
C ILE A 261 -45.71 -1.01 -17.01
N GLY A 262 -45.78 0.12 -16.30
CA GLY A 262 -47.01 0.91 -16.16
C GLY A 262 -47.49 1.45 -17.50
N GLU A 263 -46.61 2.07 -18.27
CA GLU A 263 -46.90 2.58 -19.62
C GLU A 263 -47.38 1.46 -20.56
N ASN A 264 -46.70 0.32 -20.55
CA ASN A 264 -47.07 -0.84 -21.37
C ASN A 264 -48.44 -1.40 -20.96
N ARG A 265 -48.77 -1.43 -19.66
CA ARG A 265 -50.10 -1.82 -19.17
C ARG A 265 -51.18 -0.86 -19.65
N HIS A 266 -50.93 0.46 -19.60
CA HIS A 266 -51.86 1.46 -20.13
C HIS A 266 -52.04 1.34 -21.64
N ALA A 267 -50.96 1.11 -22.39
CA ALA A 267 -50.99 0.90 -23.83
C ALA A 267 -51.80 -0.36 -24.20
N LEU A 268 -51.62 -1.46 -23.47
CA LEU A 268 -52.38 -2.69 -23.66
C LEU A 268 -53.88 -2.47 -23.43
N ASN A 269 -54.26 -1.83 -22.32
CA ASN A 269 -55.67 -1.53 -22.02
C ASN A 269 -56.29 -0.57 -23.06
N ARG A 270 -55.50 0.36 -23.62
CA ARG A 270 -55.94 1.23 -24.70
C ARG A 270 -56.16 0.44 -25.99
N ALA A 271 -55.17 -0.38 -26.38
CA ALA A 271 -55.24 -1.20 -27.58
C ALA A 271 -56.39 -2.21 -27.53
N GLN A 272 -56.64 -2.83 -26.36
CA GLN A 272 -57.78 -3.73 -26.16
C GLN A 272 -59.12 -3.00 -26.37
N ARG A 273 -59.30 -1.81 -25.78
CA ARG A 273 -60.52 -1.01 -26.00
C ARG A 273 -60.74 -0.66 -27.47
N TRP A 274 -59.68 -0.33 -28.20
CA TRP A 274 -59.72 -0.07 -29.64
C TRP A 274 -60.07 -1.33 -30.44
N TYR A 275 -59.51 -2.48 -30.04
CA TYR A 275 -59.84 -3.78 -30.64
C TYR A 275 -61.32 -4.09 -30.47
N ASP A 276 -61.83 -4.07 -29.23
CA ASP A 276 -63.24 -4.40 -28.94
C ASP A 276 -64.22 -3.44 -29.65
N SER A 277 -63.84 -2.16 -29.80
CA SER A 277 -64.68 -1.17 -30.50
C SER A 277 -64.67 -1.38 -32.01
N THR A 278 -63.50 -1.69 -32.59
CA THR A 278 -63.35 -2.03 -34.01
C THR A 278 -64.06 -3.33 -34.35
N GLU A 279 -64.02 -4.32 -33.46
CA GLU A 279 -64.72 -5.59 -33.60
C GLU A 279 -66.24 -5.40 -33.65
N ARG A 280 -66.79 -4.60 -32.73
CA ARG A 280 -68.22 -4.24 -32.77
C ARG A 280 -68.59 -3.50 -34.06
N ALA A 281 -67.77 -2.54 -34.49
CA ALA A 281 -67.99 -1.80 -35.73
C ALA A 281 -67.98 -2.72 -36.96
N LEU A 282 -67.05 -3.68 -37.02
CA LEU A 282 -66.99 -4.69 -38.07
C LEU A 282 -68.26 -5.56 -38.06
N GLY A 283 -68.72 -5.99 -36.88
CA GLY A 283 -69.98 -6.72 -36.73
C GLY A 283 -71.18 -5.97 -37.32
N TYR A 284 -71.27 -4.65 -37.09
CA TYR A 284 -72.32 -3.82 -37.72
C TYR A 284 -72.20 -3.77 -39.25
N THR A 285 -70.98 -3.73 -39.81
CA THR A 285 -70.79 -3.71 -41.27
C THR A 285 -71.08 -5.05 -41.95
N LEU A 286 -70.90 -6.17 -41.26
CA LEU A 286 -71.21 -7.50 -41.79
C LEU A 286 -72.73 -7.75 -41.88
N GLY A 287 -73.52 -7.00 -41.09
CA GLY A 287 -74.97 -7.06 -41.12
C GLY A 287 -75.55 -8.25 -40.36
N PRO A 288 -76.87 -8.47 -40.50
CA PRO A 288 -77.58 -9.55 -39.80
C PRO A 288 -77.08 -10.94 -40.21
N VAL A 289 -76.92 -11.83 -39.23
CA VAL A 289 -76.41 -13.19 -39.44
C VAL A 289 -77.53 -14.14 -39.83
N CYS A 290 -78.75 -13.92 -39.33
CA CYS A 290 -79.93 -14.72 -39.67
C CYS A 290 -80.96 -13.91 -40.46
N TYR A 291 -81.70 -14.61 -41.32
CA TYR A 291 -82.77 -14.02 -42.13
C TYR A 291 -83.92 -13.45 -41.27
N SER A 292 -84.09 -13.97 -40.04
CA SER A 292 -85.02 -13.46 -39.03
C SER A 292 -84.66 -12.08 -38.48
N ASP A 293 -83.41 -11.65 -38.64
CA ASP A 293 -82.90 -10.40 -38.07
C ASP A 293 -83.09 -9.21 -39.04
N LEU A 294 -83.49 -9.51 -40.28
CA LEU A 294 -83.85 -8.51 -41.29
C LEU A 294 -85.19 -7.87 -40.92
N THR A 295 -85.27 -6.56 -41.05
CA THR A 295 -86.56 -5.88 -40.95
C THR A 295 -87.39 -6.13 -42.21
N ILE A 296 -88.72 -5.97 -42.13
CA ILE A 296 -89.65 -6.10 -43.28
C ILE A 296 -89.19 -5.26 -44.49
N ARG A 297 -88.45 -4.17 -44.22
CA ARG A 297 -87.88 -3.26 -45.22
C ARG A 297 -86.53 -3.69 -45.80
N GLU A 298 -85.98 -4.85 -45.44
CA GLU A 298 -84.67 -5.34 -45.90
C GLU A 298 -84.79 -6.69 -46.64
N HIS A 299 -85.89 -7.43 -46.48
CA HIS A 299 -86.11 -8.70 -47.19
C HIS A 299 -86.08 -8.54 -48.72
N LEU A 300 -85.42 -9.45 -49.44
CA LEU A 300 -85.43 -9.41 -50.92
C LEU A 300 -86.66 -10.09 -51.53
N ASP A 301 -87.41 -10.88 -50.74
CA ASP A 301 -88.51 -11.73 -51.22
C ASP A 301 -89.89 -11.06 -51.22
N ARG A 302 -89.97 -9.79 -50.81
CA ARG A 302 -91.23 -9.03 -50.77
C ARG A 302 -91.81 -8.83 -52.18
N PRO A 303 -93.15 -8.86 -52.34
CA PRO A 303 -93.81 -8.82 -53.65
C PRO A 303 -93.35 -7.66 -54.53
N PHE A 304 -93.13 -6.48 -53.92
CA PHE A 304 -92.71 -5.28 -54.63
C PHE A 304 -91.29 -5.38 -55.22
N VAL A 305 -90.37 -6.09 -54.56
CA VAL A 305 -89.00 -6.31 -55.07
C VAL A 305 -89.00 -7.36 -56.18
N ARG A 306 -89.78 -8.43 -56.04
CA ARG A 306 -89.92 -9.49 -57.06
C ARG A 306 -90.57 -9.01 -58.35
N VAL A 307 -91.57 -8.13 -58.26
CA VAL A 307 -92.33 -7.63 -59.42
C VAL A 307 -91.59 -6.54 -60.18
N TYR A 308 -90.92 -5.62 -59.47
CA TYR A 308 -90.28 -4.48 -60.13
C TYR A 308 -88.79 -4.69 -60.41
N GLN A 309 -88.12 -5.71 -59.83
CA GLN A 309 -86.67 -5.96 -59.94
C GLN A 309 -85.78 -4.72 -59.66
N ARG A 310 -86.32 -3.68 -59.02
CA ARG A 310 -85.63 -2.41 -58.73
C ARG A 310 -84.86 -2.43 -57.42
N HIS A 311 -84.37 -3.59 -56.97
CA HIS A 311 -83.49 -3.63 -55.81
C HIS A 311 -82.05 -3.71 -56.31
N PRO A 312 -81.28 -2.62 -56.25
CA PRO A 312 -79.91 -2.58 -56.76
C PRO A 312 -78.91 -3.41 -55.93
N GLY A 313 -79.38 -4.36 -55.09
CA GLY A 313 -78.58 -5.27 -54.27
C GLY A 313 -77.27 -4.67 -53.75
N THR A 314 -76.17 -5.39 -53.99
CA THR A 314 -74.78 -4.96 -53.78
C THR A 314 -74.18 -4.16 -54.95
N GLN A 315 -74.98 -3.81 -55.96
CA GLN A 315 -74.56 -3.08 -57.16
C GLN A 315 -74.60 -1.55 -56.98
N LEU A 316 -75.02 -1.06 -55.81
CA LEU A 316 -74.94 0.35 -55.44
C LEU A 316 -73.50 0.77 -55.09
N PRO A 317 -73.06 1.98 -55.48
CA PRO A 317 -71.77 2.55 -55.04
C PRO A 317 -71.61 2.57 -53.52
N GLU A 318 -72.69 2.86 -52.80
CA GLU A 318 -72.71 2.90 -51.33
C GLU A 318 -72.43 1.52 -50.72
N ALA A 319 -72.95 0.45 -51.34
CA ALA A 319 -72.68 -0.93 -50.91
C ALA A 319 -71.20 -1.31 -51.11
N GLN A 320 -70.57 -0.83 -52.20
CA GLN A 320 -69.14 -1.04 -52.44
C GLN A 320 -68.28 -0.32 -51.40
N GLU A 321 -68.64 0.90 -50.99
CA GLU A 321 -67.95 1.64 -49.93
C GLU A 321 -68.09 0.95 -48.56
N VAL A 322 -69.26 0.37 -48.24
CA VAL A 322 -69.44 -0.42 -47.01
C VAL A 322 -68.55 -1.66 -47.00
N ILE A 323 -68.45 -2.40 -48.12
CA ILE A 323 -67.55 -3.56 -48.25
C ILE A 323 -66.09 -3.14 -48.07
N LYS A 324 -65.68 -2.03 -48.71
CA LYS A 324 -64.33 -1.47 -48.57
C LYS A 324 -64.03 -1.04 -47.14
N CYS A 325 -64.98 -0.40 -46.46
CA CYS A 325 -64.86 -0.05 -45.04
C CYS A 325 -64.73 -1.29 -44.16
N GLY A 326 -65.51 -2.34 -44.42
CA GLY A 326 -65.40 -3.64 -43.73
C GLY A 326 -64.00 -4.26 -43.87
N ASN A 327 -63.44 -4.24 -45.07
CA ASN A 327 -62.07 -4.71 -45.32
C ASN A 327 -61.02 -3.89 -44.55
N ASN A 328 -61.16 -2.57 -44.51
CA ASN A 328 -60.26 -1.69 -43.74
C ASN A 328 -60.38 -1.94 -42.23
N LEU A 329 -61.60 -2.13 -41.72
CA LEU A 329 -61.85 -2.48 -40.32
C LEU A 329 -61.22 -3.84 -39.97
N PHE A 330 -61.37 -4.84 -40.83
CA PHE A 330 -60.74 -6.14 -40.65
C PHE A 330 -59.21 -6.05 -40.63
N GLN A 331 -58.61 -5.26 -41.52
CA GLN A 331 -57.17 -5.01 -41.51
C GLN A 331 -56.70 -4.32 -40.22
N SER A 332 -57.45 -3.31 -39.77
CA SER A 332 -57.19 -2.59 -38.51
C SER A 332 -57.31 -3.51 -37.30
N LEU A 333 -58.32 -4.40 -37.28
CA LEU A 333 -58.52 -5.41 -36.24
C LEU A 333 -57.34 -6.40 -36.19
N SER A 334 -56.88 -6.87 -37.35
CA SER A 334 -55.71 -7.76 -37.44
C SER A 334 -54.43 -7.06 -36.94
N ALA A 335 -54.23 -5.80 -37.32
CA ALA A 335 -53.07 -5.01 -36.88
C ALA A 335 -53.09 -4.75 -35.36
N THR A 336 -54.24 -4.36 -34.81
CA THR A 336 -54.39 -4.13 -33.36
C THR A 336 -54.22 -5.41 -32.55
N SER A 337 -54.72 -6.55 -33.03
CA SER A 337 -54.47 -7.87 -32.42
C SER A 337 -52.97 -8.20 -32.34
N ARG A 338 -52.24 -8.02 -33.45
CA ARG A 338 -50.77 -8.21 -33.47
C ARG A 338 -50.07 -7.27 -32.48
N ASN A 339 -50.47 -6.00 -32.43
CA ASN A 339 -49.92 -5.02 -31.48
C ASN A 339 -50.15 -5.44 -30.03
N ILE A 340 -51.36 -5.93 -29.69
CA ILE A 340 -51.65 -6.48 -28.35
C ILE A 340 -50.72 -7.67 -28.04
N GLY A 341 -50.52 -8.57 -29.00
CA GLY A 341 -49.56 -9.67 -28.88
C GLY A 341 -48.14 -9.20 -28.56
N MET A 342 -47.65 -8.20 -29.30
CA MET A 342 -46.33 -7.60 -29.07
C MET A 342 -46.22 -6.92 -27.69
N LEU A 343 -47.24 -6.19 -27.26
CA LEU A 343 -47.30 -5.55 -25.94
C LEU A 343 -47.30 -6.59 -24.80
N ARG A 344 -47.96 -7.74 -24.96
CA ARG A 344 -47.91 -8.85 -23.99
C ARG A 344 -46.52 -9.47 -23.89
N ILE A 345 -45.84 -9.67 -25.03
CA ILE A 345 -44.46 -10.16 -25.05
C ILE A 345 -43.52 -9.16 -24.36
N ALA A 346 -43.67 -7.86 -24.65
CA ALA A 346 -42.92 -6.80 -23.99
C ALA A 346 -43.17 -6.77 -22.48
N GLN A 347 -44.42 -6.93 -22.04
CA GLN A 347 -44.78 -7.01 -20.62
C GLN A 347 -44.04 -8.13 -19.89
N LYS A 348 -43.98 -9.32 -20.51
CA LYS A 348 -43.28 -10.48 -19.96
C LYS A 348 -41.78 -10.18 -19.82
N LYS A 349 -41.15 -9.67 -20.89
CA LYS A 349 -39.73 -9.29 -20.88
C LYS A 349 -39.41 -8.26 -19.80
N LEU A 350 -40.19 -7.18 -19.70
CA LEU A 350 -39.98 -6.15 -18.67
C LEU A 350 -40.14 -6.71 -17.25
N SER A 351 -41.04 -7.67 -17.05
CA SER A 351 -41.23 -8.33 -15.75
C SER A 351 -40.04 -9.22 -15.37
N ASP A 352 -39.51 -9.99 -16.33
CA ASP A 352 -38.31 -10.81 -16.15
C ASP A 352 -37.06 -9.94 -15.89
N ASP A 353 -36.93 -8.82 -16.61
CA ASP A 353 -35.87 -7.84 -16.42
C ASP A 353 -35.98 -7.18 -15.04
N LYS A 354 -37.18 -6.79 -14.60
CA LYS A 354 -37.42 -6.25 -13.26
C LYS A 354 -36.97 -7.24 -12.17
N ARG A 355 -37.31 -8.52 -12.31
CA ARG A 355 -36.92 -9.57 -11.35
C ARG A 355 -35.40 -9.71 -11.31
N SER A 356 -34.76 -9.77 -12.48
CA SER A 356 -33.30 -9.88 -12.60
C SER A 356 -32.58 -8.67 -12.01
N LYS A 357 -33.05 -7.45 -12.32
CA LYS A 357 -32.50 -6.20 -11.76
C LYS A 357 -32.69 -6.08 -10.26
N SER A 358 -33.81 -6.56 -9.73
CA SER A 358 -34.06 -6.57 -8.28
C SER A 358 -33.08 -7.51 -7.57
N ALA A 359 -32.93 -8.75 -8.05
CA ALA A 359 -31.96 -9.69 -7.50
C ALA A 359 -30.52 -9.18 -7.59
N ALA A 360 -30.15 -8.52 -8.70
CA ALA A 360 -28.84 -7.91 -8.87
C ALA A 360 -28.59 -6.78 -7.85
N ALA A 361 -29.57 -5.91 -7.63
CA ALA A 361 -29.48 -4.84 -6.63
C ALA A 361 -29.33 -5.39 -5.20
N ASP A 362 -30.02 -6.48 -4.88
CA ASP A 362 -29.93 -7.14 -3.57
C ASP A 362 -28.54 -7.74 -3.34
N VAL A 363 -27.98 -8.40 -4.37
CA VAL A 363 -26.61 -8.95 -4.34
C VAL A 363 -25.58 -7.83 -4.14
N ASP A 364 -25.63 -6.76 -4.94
CA ASP A 364 -24.66 -5.67 -4.83
C ASP A 364 -24.81 -4.93 -3.47
N SER A 365 -26.04 -4.75 -2.98
CA SER A 365 -26.29 -4.19 -1.65
C SER A 365 -25.76 -5.08 -0.53
N SER A 366 -25.90 -6.41 -0.66
CA SER A 366 -25.31 -7.39 0.26
C SER A 366 -23.79 -7.28 0.30
N VAL A 367 -23.14 -7.13 -0.86
CA VAL A 367 -21.68 -6.93 -0.94
C VAL A 367 -21.25 -5.63 -0.26
N VAL A 368 -21.97 -4.53 -0.49
CA VAL A 368 -21.68 -3.25 0.19
C VAL A 368 -21.79 -3.40 1.71
N ARG A 369 -22.83 -4.08 2.22
CA ARG A 369 -22.98 -4.36 3.67
C ARG A 369 -21.87 -5.25 4.21
N MET A 370 -21.55 -6.34 3.52
CA MET A 370 -20.46 -7.25 3.91
C MET A 370 -19.13 -6.51 3.97
N ARG A 371 -18.82 -5.66 2.98
CA ARG A 371 -17.60 -4.86 2.96
C ARG A 371 -17.55 -3.86 4.10
N ARG A 372 -18.65 -3.17 4.42
CA ARG A 372 -18.72 -2.28 5.59
C ARG A 372 -18.52 -3.03 6.90
N SER A 373 -19.13 -4.21 7.05
CA SER A 373 -19.00 -5.05 8.24
C SER A 373 -17.57 -5.54 8.43
N LYS A 374 -16.90 -6.03 7.36
CA LYS A 374 -15.54 -6.56 7.42
C LYS A 374 -14.44 -5.49 7.40
N ALA A 375 -14.73 -4.29 6.89
CA ALA A 375 -13.80 -3.17 6.89
C ALA A 375 -13.69 -2.48 8.27
N ASN A 376 -14.67 -2.66 9.16
CA ASN A 376 -14.59 -2.13 10.52
C ASN A 376 -13.74 -3.05 11.42
N HIS A 377 -12.44 -2.83 11.44
CA HIS A 377 -11.55 -3.40 12.47
C HIS A 377 -11.74 -2.70 13.84
N ARG A 378 -12.53 -1.62 13.89
CA ARG A 378 -12.86 -0.82 15.10
C ARG A 378 -13.77 -1.52 16.12
N TRP A 379 -14.32 -2.69 15.79
CA TRP A 379 -15.02 -3.55 16.75
C TRP A 379 -14.14 -4.68 17.31
N CYS A 380 -12.85 -4.69 16.99
CA CYS A 380 -11.87 -5.32 17.87
C CYS A 380 -11.55 -4.31 18.98
N LEU A 381 -12.27 -4.40 20.10
CA LEU A 381 -11.99 -3.73 21.37
C LEU A 381 -11.65 -2.23 21.24
N GLY A 382 -12.66 -1.38 21.44
CA GLY A 382 -12.36 -0.15 22.17
C GLY A 382 -11.71 -0.53 23.50
N SER A 383 -10.40 -0.33 23.61
CA SER A 383 -9.78 0.15 24.84
C SER A 383 -10.04 1.68 24.84
N ALA A 384 -10.89 2.33 25.63
CA ALA A 384 -11.50 1.98 26.90
C ALA A 384 -10.56 1.22 27.84
N PHE A 385 -9.32 1.71 27.95
CA PHE A 385 -8.60 1.98 29.21
C PHE A 385 -7.48 2.97 28.89
#